data_AF-A0A174KA38-F1
#
_entry.id   AF-A0A174KA38-F1
#
_cell.length_a   1.000
_cell.length_b   1.000
_cell.length_c   1.000
_cell.angle_alpha   90.00
_cell.angle_beta   90.00
_cell.angle_gamma   90.00
#
_symmetry.space_group_name_H-M   'P 1'
#
loop_
_entity.id
_entity.type
_entity.pdbx_description
1 polymer ?
#
loop_
_entity_poly.entity_id
_entity_poly.type
_entity_poly.pdbx_seq_one_letter_code
_entity_poly.pdbx_strand_id
1 'polypeptide(L)'
;MKKLKVFSISAILIAICCSFLFSASVSAASKKRNKFDHKPSGNIYYYDENGHTVKGLVTIRGKKYYFNEKGIQQNGWQKIKGDYYFFQIRNGCYASMVTSQRVNGIYLTKSGKARYNSEEKRKLNLMVTANQVMRRVTKRNMSKPEKLWRCYLKAVSYGYGGTGNDYDFRYYYSNWDVSYAEDMFYRGHGDCFAFASAFAYLANAVGFEAKVISSGGHGWAEIKGEVCDPNWAKGTGHIERYYRMSYDLSGVDGRPYYRGNRAYVITI
;
A
#
# COMPACT_ATOMS: atom_id res chain seq x y z
N MET A 1 -33.91 76.52 -39.30
CA MET A 1 -32.53 76.04 -39.06
C MET A 1 -32.10 76.40 -37.64
N LYS A 2 -31.52 75.41 -36.93
CA LYS A 2 -30.70 75.47 -35.70
C LYS A 2 -31.33 76.01 -34.39
N LYS A 3 -31.52 75.13 -33.41
CA LYS A 3 -31.23 75.42 -31.99
C LYS A 3 -30.59 74.22 -31.28
N LEU A 4 -29.44 74.55 -30.67
CA LEU A 4 -28.73 74.03 -29.49
C LEU A 4 -28.58 72.51 -29.29
N LYS A 5 -27.32 72.07 -29.26
CA LYS A 5 -26.89 71.03 -28.32
C LYS A 5 -25.84 71.61 -27.36
N VAL A 6 -26.18 71.44 -26.09
CA VAL A 6 -25.37 71.67 -24.89
C VAL A 6 -24.19 70.70 -24.89
N PHE A 7 -22.98 71.18 -24.58
CA PHE A 7 -21.92 70.34 -24.04
C PHE A 7 -21.53 70.92 -22.68
N SER A 8 -21.89 70.19 -21.62
CA SER A 8 -21.48 70.48 -20.25
C SER A 8 -20.16 69.78 -19.94
N ILE A 9 -19.37 70.49 -19.16
CA ILE A 9 -18.04 70.21 -18.65
C ILE A 9 -18.04 68.93 -17.81
N SER A 10 -17.10 68.02 -18.05
CA SER A 10 -16.70 66.97 -17.11
C SER A 10 -15.26 66.53 -17.40
N ALA A 11 -14.32 67.43 -17.14
CA ALA A 11 -12.93 67.10 -16.86
C ALA A 11 -12.69 67.34 -15.37
N ILE A 12 -11.74 66.61 -14.78
CA ILE A 12 -11.24 66.71 -13.39
C ILE A 12 -11.97 65.78 -12.40
N LEU A 13 -11.57 64.49 -12.36
CA LEU A 13 -11.34 63.65 -11.15
C LEU A 13 -11.13 62.14 -11.44
N ILE A 14 -10.41 61.77 -12.51
CA ILE A 14 -10.00 60.36 -12.72
C ILE A 14 -8.53 60.32 -13.17
N ALA A 15 -7.60 60.63 -12.28
CA ALA A 15 -6.16 60.49 -12.58
C ALA A 15 -5.24 60.25 -11.37
N ILE A 16 -5.75 59.86 -10.18
CA ILE A 16 -4.89 59.57 -9.01
C ILE A 16 -5.35 58.32 -8.22
N CYS A 17 -5.95 57.31 -8.88
CA CYS A 17 -6.27 56.04 -8.21
C CYS A 17 -5.85 54.77 -8.98
N CYS A 18 -5.09 54.90 -10.07
CA CYS A 18 -4.68 53.73 -10.87
C CYS A 18 -3.16 53.43 -10.85
N SER A 19 -2.34 54.19 -10.13
CA SER A 19 -0.89 53.97 -10.05
C SER A 19 -0.39 53.30 -8.76
N PHE A 20 -1.28 53.02 -7.80
CA PHE A 20 -0.95 52.28 -6.56
C PHE A 20 -1.56 50.87 -6.49
N LEU A 21 -1.81 50.23 -7.65
CA LEU A 21 -2.15 48.80 -7.73
C LEU A 21 -1.03 47.97 -8.38
N PHE A 22 0.21 48.43 -8.24
CA PHE A 22 1.41 47.67 -8.61
C PHE A 22 2.26 47.31 -7.39
N SER A 23 1.66 46.71 -6.37
CA SER A 23 2.41 45.93 -5.37
C SER A 23 1.45 45.21 -4.43
N ALA A 24 1.55 43.87 -4.36
CA ALA A 24 0.76 42.95 -3.55
C ALA A 24 -0.67 42.70 -4.09
N SER A 25 -0.84 41.80 -5.06
CA SER A 25 -1.03 40.40 -4.70
C SER A 25 -0.66 39.42 -5.82
N VAL A 26 0.57 39.46 -6.31
CA VAL A 26 1.21 38.19 -6.70
C VAL A 26 1.46 37.46 -5.39
N SER A 27 0.43 36.75 -4.90
CA SER A 27 0.58 35.80 -3.81
C SER A 27 1.74 34.90 -4.21
N ALA A 28 2.86 35.06 -3.49
CA ALA A 28 4.06 34.31 -3.67
C ALA A 28 3.77 32.85 -3.30
N ALA A 29 3.15 32.10 -4.21
CA ALA A 29 3.30 30.66 -4.24
C ALA A 29 4.78 30.42 -4.57
N SER A 30 5.62 30.35 -3.53
CA SER A 30 7.03 30.02 -3.71
C SER A 30 7.09 28.76 -4.56
N LYS A 31 7.62 28.85 -5.79
CA LYS A 31 7.72 27.70 -6.68
C LYS A 31 8.57 26.67 -5.93
N LYS A 32 7.97 25.55 -5.50
CA LYS A 32 8.70 24.50 -4.79
C LYS A 32 9.72 23.95 -5.78
N ARG A 33 11.02 24.11 -5.50
CA ARG A 33 12.12 23.66 -6.36
C ARG A 33 13.07 22.78 -5.56
N ASN A 34 13.57 21.71 -6.17
CA ASN A 34 14.51 20.75 -5.56
C ASN A 34 14.09 20.30 -4.15
N LYS A 35 12.79 20.04 -3.96
CA LYS A 35 12.19 19.85 -2.63
C LYS A 35 11.12 18.77 -2.62
N PHE A 36 11.16 17.95 -1.57
CA PHE A 36 10.07 17.05 -1.22
C PHE A 36 8.88 17.82 -0.66
N ASP A 37 7.67 17.42 -1.06
CA ASP A 37 6.43 18.01 -0.59
C ASP A 37 5.47 16.96 -0.05
N HIS A 38 5.09 17.11 1.22
CA HIS A 38 4.13 16.25 1.90
C HIS A 38 2.76 16.91 1.86
N LYS A 39 1.79 16.25 1.22
CA LYS A 39 0.40 16.70 1.21
C LYS A 39 -0.34 16.18 2.45
N PRO A 40 -1.39 16.87 2.92
CA PRO A 40 -2.25 16.37 4.01
C PRO A 40 -2.84 14.97 3.77
N SER A 41 -3.00 14.58 2.50
CA SER A 41 -3.42 13.22 2.12
C SER A 41 -2.38 12.12 2.41
N GLY A 42 -1.16 12.49 2.80
CA GLY A 42 0.01 11.61 2.93
C GLY A 42 0.70 11.32 1.61
N ASN A 43 0.26 11.91 0.49
CA ASN A 43 0.97 11.84 -0.78
C ASN A 43 2.27 12.64 -0.69
N ILE A 44 3.36 12.05 -1.18
CA ILE A 44 4.68 12.69 -1.22
C ILE A 44 5.06 12.90 -2.68
N TYR A 45 5.47 14.12 -2.99
CA TYR A 45 5.97 14.54 -4.30
C TYR A 45 7.41 15.03 -4.16
N TYR A 46 8.12 15.10 -5.27
CA TYR A 46 9.36 15.86 -5.36
C TYR A 46 9.29 16.78 -6.57
N TYR A 47 9.63 18.05 -6.36
CA TYR A 47 9.69 19.06 -7.41
C TYR A 47 11.13 19.26 -7.86
N ASP A 48 11.37 19.24 -9.17
CA ASP A 48 12.68 19.50 -9.78
C ASP A 48 13.06 20.99 -9.69
N GLU A 49 14.17 21.38 -10.32
CA GLU A 49 14.65 22.76 -10.36
C GLU A 49 13.70 23.72 -11.08
N ASN A 50 12.90 23.20 -12.01
CA ASN A 50 11.91 23.96 -12.77
C ASN A 50 10.57 24.06 -12.04
N GLY A 51 10.41 23.32 -10.94
CA GLY A 51 9.18 23.23 -10.16
C GLY A 51 8.16 22.26 -10.74
N HIS A 52 8.59 21.31 -11.57
CA HIS A 52 7.74 20.22 -12.07
C HIS A 52 7.85 18.99 -11.15
N THR A 53 6.76 18.25 -11.02
CA THR A 53 6.79 16.98 -10.25
C THR A 53 7.54 15.91 -11.02
N VAL A 54 8.51 15.27 -10.38
CA VAL A 54 9.27 14.18 -10.99
C VAL A 54 8.45 12.88 -11.08
N LYS A 55 8.82 12.02 -12.03
CA LYS A 55 8.22 10.71 -12.27
C LYS A 55 9.31 9.66 -12.47
N GLY A 56 8.96 8.39 -12.32
CA GLY A 56 9.88 7.28 -12.53
C GLY A 56 10.93 7.12 -11.43
N LEU A 57 12.02 6.43 -11.77
CA LEU A 57 13.18 6.25 -10.90
C LEU A 57 14.05 7.51 -10.90
N VAL A 58 14.26 8.11 -9.74
CA VAL A 58 15.01 9.37 -9.60
C VAL A 58 16.01 9.26 -8.46
N THR A 59 17.23 9.74 -8.70
CA THR A 59 18.26 9.87 -7.66
C THR A 59 18.19 11.28 -7.07
N ILE A 60 17.92 11.38 -5.77
CA ILE A 60 17.86 12.65 -5.04
C ILE A 60 18.83 12.53 -3.86
N ARG A 61 19.86 13.39 -3.83
CA ARG A 61 20.87 13.42 -2.75
C ARG A 61 21.47 12.03 -2.47
N GLY A 62 21.92 11.34 -3.53
CA GLY A 62 22.56 10.02 -3.45
C GLY A 62 21.62 8.84 -3.17
N LYS A 63 20.32 9.05 -2.97
CA LYS A 63 19.33 7.98 -2.74
C LYS A 63 18.38 7.85 -3.93
N LYS A 64 18.01 6.62 -4.28
CA LYS A 64 17.04 6.34 -5.36
C LYS A 64 15.63 6.27 -4.79
N TYR A 65 14.68 6.92 -5.47
CA TYR A 65 13.27 6.95 -5.17
C TYR A 65 12.47 6.58 -6.41
N TYR A 66 11.23 6.13 -6.23
CA TYR A 66 10.31 5.88 -7.33
C TYR A 66 9.03 6.69 -7.17
N PHE A 67 8.66 7.41 -8.21
CA PHE A 67 7.44 8.20 -8.30
C PHE A 67 6.58 7.62 -9.43
N ASN A 68 5.29 7.42 -9.19
CA ASN A 68 4.38 6.91 -10.23
C ASN A 68 4.08 7.99 -11.30
N GLU A 69 3.26 7.65 -12.28
CA GLU A 69 2.88 8.57 -13.37
C GLU A 69 2.16 9.85 -12.91
N LYS A 70 1.60 9.85 -11.70
CA LYS A 70 0.98 11.01 -11.05
C LYS A 70 1.97 11.81 -10.20
N GLY A 71 3.27 11.45 -10.19
CA GLY A 71 4.31 12.08 -9.39
C GLY A 71 4.30 11.70 -7.90
N ILE A 72 3.52 10.68 -7.51
CA ILE A 72 3.39 10.25 -6.11
C ILE A 72 4.46 9.21 -5.78
N GLN A 73 5.25 9.44 -4.73
CA GLN A 73 6.28 8.50 -4.25
C GLN A 73 5.67 7.14 -3.90
N GLN A 74 6.26 6.05 -4.38
CA GLN A 74 5.85 4.68 -4.07
C GLN A 74 6.76 4.03 -3.01
N ASN A 75 6.22 3.03 -2.33
CA ASN A 75 6.91 2.19 -1.34
C ASN A 75 6.63 0.69 -1.58
N GLY A 76 7.21 -0.20 -0.78
CA GLY A 76 7.05 -1.66 -0.93
C GLY A 76 7.64 -2.20 -2.23
N TRP A 77 7.23 -3.40 -2.63
CA TRP A 77 7.63 -4.04 -3.88
C TRP A 77 7.01 -3.35 -5.08
N GLN A 78 7.84 -3.03 -6.08
CA GLN A 78 7.46 -2.38 -7.32
C GLN A 78 8.06 -3.13 -8.51
N LYS A 79 7.24 -3.40 -9.53
CA LYS A 79 7.71 -3.89 -10.83
C LYS A 79 7.91 -2.70 -11.76
N ILE A 80 9.14 -2.47 -12.20
CA ILE A 80 9.54 -1.31 -13.01
C ILE A 80 10.32 -1.82 -14.23
N LYS A 81 9.77 -1.60 -15.43
CA LYS A 81 10.37 -2.02 -16.72
C LYS A 81 10.85 -3.49 -16.74
N GLY A 82 10.04 -4.39 -16.17
CA GLY A 82 10.32 -5.84 -16.15
C GLY A 82 11.10 -6.34 -14.93
N ASP A 83 11.80 -5.46 -14.22
CA ASP A 83 12.56 -5.79 -13.00
C ASP A 83 11.76 -5.48 -11.72
N TYR A 84 12.14 -6.08 -10.59
CA TYR A 84 11.52 -5.87 -9.29
C TYR A 84 12.47 -5.15 -8.33
N TYR A 85 11.92 -4.19 -7.59
CA TYR A 85 12.64 -3.35 -6.64
C TYR A 85 11.81 -3.20 -5.36
N PHE A 86 12.47 -2.97 -4.23
CA PHE A 86 11.79 -2.65 -2.97
C PHE A 86 12.13 -1.25 -2.50
N PHE A 87 11.11 -0.51 -2.07
CA PHE A 87 11.25 0.86 -1.55
C PHE A 87 10.79 0.90 -0.09
N GLN A 88 11.74 1.09 0.82
CA GLN A 88 11.49 1.08 2.24
C GLN A 88 11.45 2.50 2.80
N ILE A 89 10.43 2.81 3.60
CA ILE A 89 10.42 4.04 4.39
C ILE A 89 11.50 3.92 5.46
N ARG A 90 12.51 4.79 5.42
CA ARG A 90 13.55 4.90 6.46
C ARG A 90 13.39 6.21 7.22
N ASN A 91 13.58 6.16 8.54
CA ASN A 91 13.53 7.31 9.45
C ASN A 91 12.25 8.16 9.30
N GLY A 92 11.12 7.52 8.99
CA GLY A 92 9.80 8.16 8.93
C GLY A 92 9.54 9.11 7.75
N CYS A 93 10.53 9.48 6.94
CA CYS A 93 10.35 10.56 5.96
C CYS A 93 10.05 10.09 4.53
N TYR A 94 10.86 9.19 3.95
CA TYR A 94 10.79 8.89 2.50
C TYR A 94 11.11 7.43 2.18
N ALA A 95 10.41 6.88 1.18
CA ALA A 95 10.65 5.53 0.70
C ALA A 95 11.80 5.47 -0.31
N SER A 96 13.00 5.10 0.15
CA SER A 96 14.18 4.93 -0.70
C SER A 96 14.37 3.47 -1.10
N MET A 97 14.96 3.26 -2.29
CA MET A 97 15.30 1.94 -2.81
C MET A 97 16.21 1.19 -1.83
N VAL A 98 15.93 -0.08 -1.64
CA VAL A 98 16.76 -1.01 -0.89
C VAL A 98 17.74 -1.71 -1.83
N THR A 99 18.99 -1.86 -1.41
CA THR A 99 20.06 -2.53 -2.16
C THR A 99 20.87 -3.44 -1.23
N SER A 100 21.52 -4.46 -1.79
CA SER A 100 22.46 -5.37 -1.11
C SER A 100 21.94 -6.02 0.18
N GLN A 101 20.65 -6.33 0.25
CA GLN A 101 20.05 -7.01 1.40
C GLN A 101 18.86 -7.87 0.96
N ARG A 102 18.42 -8.80 1.83
CA ARG A 102 17.20 -9.58 1.62
C ARG A 102 15.97 -8.84 2.15
N VAL A 103 14.87 -8.94 1.41
CA VAL A 103 13.54 -8.48 1.83
C VAL A 103 12.56 -9.58 1.46
N ASN A 104 11.75 -10.04 2.43
CA ASN A 104 10.84 -11.18 2.27
C ASN A 104 11.50 -12.44 1.66
N GLY A 105 12.75 -12.72 2.06
CA GLY A 105 13.54 -13.82 1.51
C GLY A 105 14.19 -13.55 0.15
N ILE A 106 13.82 -12.48 -0.57
CA ILE A 106 14.39 -12.16 -1.90
C ILE A 106 15.60 -11.25 -1.78
N TYR A 107 16.72 -11.61 -2.42
CA TYR A 107 17.93 -10.79 -2.41
C TYR A 107 17.86 -9.64 -3.42
N LEU A 108 18.14 -8.42 -2.95
CA LEU A 108 18.26 -7.22 -3.77
C LEU A 108 19.75 -6.94 -4.04
N THR A 109 20.12 -6.84 -5.31
CA THR A 109 21.50 -6.58 -5.76
C THR A 109 21.98 -5.17 -5.40
N LYS A 110 23.25 -4.86 -5.70
CA LYS A 110 23.83 -3.50 -5.54
C LYS A 110 23.07 -2.43 -6.33
N SER A 111 22.48 -2.80 -7.48
CA SER A 111 21.65 -1.89 -8.28
C SER A 111 20.20 -1.77 -7.77
N GLY A 112 19.82 -2.60 -6.79
CA GLY A 112 18.47 -2.68 -6.23
C GLY A 112 17.54 -3.67 -6.94
N LYS A 113 17.98 -4.30 -8.04
CA LYS A 113 17.21 -5.32 -8.74
C LYS A 113 17.11 -6.59 -7.89
N ALA A 114 15.92 -7.16 -7.80
CA ALA A 114 15.69 -8.46 -7.19
C ALA A 114 16.33 -9.58 -8.02
N ARG A 115 16.98 -10.53 -7.36
CA ARG A 115 17.40 -11.81 -7.94
C ARG A 115 16.41 -12.89 -7.49
N TYR A 116 15.85 -13.62 -8.44
CA TYR A 116 14.81 -14.62 -8.19
C TYR A 116 14.85 -15.78 -9.18
N ASN A 117 14.34 -16.94 -8.76
CA ASN A 117 13.98 -18.07 -9.63
C ASN A 117 12.49 -18.00 -10.06
N SER A 118 12.00 -19.00 -10.79
CA SER A 118 10.60 -19.04 -11.27
C SER A 118 9.55 -19.03 -10.16
N GLU A 119 9.82 -19.66 -9.02
CA GLU A 119 8.95 -19.73 -7.86
C GLU A 119 8.88 -18.37 -7.14
N GLU A 120 10.05 -17.79 -6.88
CA GLU A 120 10.20 -16.47 -6.29
C GLU A 120 9.59 -15.37 -7.18
N LYS A 121 9.59 -15.54 -8.51
CA LYS A 121 8.91 -14.64 -9.45
C LYS A 121 7.41 -14.60 -9.21
N ARG A 122 6.76 -15.74 -8.95
CA ARG A 122 5.33 -15.80 -8.60
C ARG A 122 5.07 -15.03 -7.31
N LYS A 123 5.86 -15.31 -6.27
CA LYS A 123 5.79 -14.60 -4.98
C LYS A 123 5.97 -13.09 -5.13
N LEU A 124 6.92 -12.64 -5.97
CA LEU A 124 7.14 -11.21 -6.25
C LEU A 124 5.95 -10.56 -6.96
N ASN A 125 5.36 -11.22 -7.95
CA ASN A 125 4.13 -10.73 -8.60
C ASN A 125 3.02 -10.55 -7.56
N LEU A 126 2.83 -11.55 -6.72
CA LEU A 126 1.82 -11.55 -5.67
C LEU A 126 2.05 -10.42 -4.66
N MET A 127 3.29 -10.20 -4.20
CA MET A 127 3.62 -9.07 -3.31
C MET A 127 3.39 -7.70 -3.94
N VAL A 128 3.62 -7.55 -5.25
CA VAL A 128 3.28 -6.33 -5.98
C VAL A 128 1.75 -6.15 -6.02
N THR A 129 0.99 -7.21 -6.30
CA THR A 129 -0.47 -7.20 -6.28
C THR A 129 -1.00 -6.86 -4.88
N ALA A 130 -0.46 -7.45 -3.81
CA ALA A 130 -0.83 -7.14 -2.44
C ALA A 130 -0.60 -5.65 -2.10
N ASN A 131 0.52 -5.08 -2.52
CA ASN A 131 0.79 -3.63 -2.38
C ASN A 131 -0.25 -2.77 -3.11
N GLN A 132 -0.71 -3.18 -4.28
CA GLN A 132 -1.75 -2.47 -5.02
C GLN A 132 -3.13 -2.60 -4.34
N VAL A 133 -3.49 -3.80 -3.88
CA VAL A 133 -4.74 -4.04 -3.15
C VAL A 133 -4.78 -3.23 -1.85
N MET A 134 -3.71 -3.29 -1.04
CA MET A 134 -3.57 -2.49 0.18
C MET A 134 -3.76 -0.99 -0.11
N ARG A 135 -3.18 -0.46 -1.19
CA ARG A 135 -3.35 0.95 -1.58
C ARG A 135 -4.77 1.32 -1.99
N ARG A 136 -5.54 0.39 -2.55
CA ARG A 136 -6.95 0.64 -2.94
C ARG A 136 -7.86 0.73 -1.73
N VAL A 137 -7.56 -0.01 -0.66
CA VAL A 137 -8.40 -0.09 0.55
C VAL A 137 -7.93 0.81 1.68
N THR A 138 -6.83 1.54 1.50
CA THR A 138 -6.24 2.44 2.51
C THR A 138 -5.98 3.84 1.98
N LYS A 139 -5.72 4.78 2.88
CA LYS A 139 -5.19 6.11 2.57
C LYS A 139 -3.75 6.20 3.05
N ARG A 140 -2.91 7.02 2.39
CA ARG A 140 -1.50 7.11 2.74
C ARG A 140 -1.25 7.64 4.14
N ASN A 141 -2.03 8.61 4.57
CA ASN A 141 -1.97 9.21 5.91
C ASN A 141 -2.54 8.33 7.04
N MET A 142 -3.12 7.15 6.74
CA MET A 142 -3.47 6.18 7.78
C MET A 142 -2.23 5.62 8.46
N SER A 143 -2.33 5.42 9.76
CA SER A 143 -1.36 4.69 10.58
C SER A 143 -1.26 3.22 10.15
N LYS A 144 -0.19 2.53 10.57
CA LYS A 144 -0.03 1.09 10.26
C LYS A 144 -1.19 0.24 10.82
N PRO A 145 -1.66 0.42 12.08
CA PRO A 145 -2.81 -0.35 12.58
C PRO A 145 -4.12 -0.10 11.80
N GLU A 146 -4.41 1.14 11.42
CA GLU A 146 -5.61 1.44 10.60
C GLU A 146 -5.52 0.78 9.22
N LYS A 147 -4.34 0.81 8.59
CA LYS A 147 -4.11 0.12 7.32
C LYS A 147 -4.27 -1.39 7.45
N LEU A 148 -3.76 -1.97 8.53
CA LEU A 148 -3.89 -3.40 8.82
C LEU A 148 -5.36 -3.79 8.98
N TRP A 149 -6.14 -3.00 9.71
CA TRP A 149 -7.58 -3.21 9.88
C TRP A 149 -8.32 -3.17 8.54
N ARG A 150 -8.04 -2.16 7.70
CA ARG A 150 -8.61 -2.08 6.34
C ARG A 150 -8.26 -3.29 5.47
N CYS A 151 -7.02 -3.78 5.59
CA CYS A 151 -6.58 -5.00 4.92
C CYS A 151 -7.29 -6.24 5.43
N TYR A 152 -7.54 -6.33 6.74
CA TYR A 152 -8.30 -7.41 7.35
C TYR A 152 -9.75 -7.45 6.84
N LEU A 153 -10.43 -6.30 6.86
CA LEU A 153 -11.77 -6.17 6.26
C LEU A 153 -11.79 -6.55 4.78
N LYS A 154 -10.73 -6.18 4.03
CA LYS A 154 -10.61 -6.60 2.64
C LYS A 154 -10.49 -8.12 2.52
N ALA A 155 -9.75 -8.79 3.40
CA ALA A 155 -9.66 -10.24 3.42
C ALA A 155 -11.02 -10.88 3.72
N VAL A 156 -11.74 -10.40 4.74
CA VAL A 156 -13.10 -10.88 5.10
C VAL A 156 -14.11 -10.72 3.96
N SER A 157 -13.95 -9.68 3.12
CA SER A 157 -14.87 -9.38 2.01
C SER A 157 -14.85 -10.40 0.86
N TYR A 158 -13.80 -11.21 0.74
CA TYR A 158 -13.69 -12.18 -0.33
C TYR A 158 -14.74 -13.29 -0.20
N GLY A 159 -15.01 -14.00 -1.29
CA GLY A 159 -15.92 -15.13 -1.32
C GLY A 159 -15.34 -16.35 -0.59
N TYR A 160 -16.22 -17.15 0.01
CA TYR A 160 -15.84 -18.49 0.44
C TYR A 160 -16.21 -19.47 -0.67
N GLY A 161 -15.32 -20.41 -0.98
CA GLY A 161 -15.58 -21.43 -1.99
C GLY A 161 -14.35 -22.32 -2.19
N GLY A 162 -14.53 -23.41 -2.94
CA GLY A 162 -13.43 -24.29 -3.30
C GLY A 162 -12.31 -23.51 -3.99
N THR A 163 -11.07 -23.82 -3.63
CA THR A 163 -9.94 -23.47 -4.48
C THR A 163 -10.03 -24.36 -5.72
N GLY A 164 -9.90 -23.82 -6.93
CA GLY A 164 -9.88 -24.62 -8.17
C GLY A 164 -8.64 -25.53 -8.29
N ASN A 165 -8.05 -25.91 -7.16
CA ASN A 165 -6.95 -26.82 -6.97
C ASN A 165 -7.54 -28.00 -6.19
N ASP A 166 -7.91 -29.07 -6.89
CA ASP A 166 -8.52 -30.29 -6.29
C ASP A 166 -7.53 -31.10 -5.43
N TYR A 167 -6.30 -30.61 -5.24
CA TYR A 167 -5.23 -31.28 -4.51
C TYR A 167 -4.67 -30.40 -3.38
N ASP A 168 -4.52 -30.99 -2.20
CA ASP A 168 -3.90 -30.37 -1.03
C ASP A 168 -2.38 -30.21 -1.22
N PHE A 169 -2.02 -29.12 -1.87
CA PHE A 169 -0.64 -28.79 -2.23
C PHE A 169 0.25 -28.42 -1.04
N ARG A 170 -0.30 -28.30 0.18
CA ARG A 170 0.48 -28.06 1.41
C ARG A 170 1.52 -29.16 1.69
N TYR A 171 1.28 -30.38 1.19
CA TYR A 171 2.19 -31.52 1.34
C TYR A 171 3.33 -31.54 0.33
N TYR A 172 3.19 -30.86 -0.80
CA TYR A 172 4.10 -31.02 -1.94
C TYR A 172 4.96 -29.80 -2.23
N TYR A 173 4.59 -28.62 -1.71
CA TYR A 173 5.28 -27.37 -2.07
C TYR A 173 5.51 -26.44 -0.87
N SER A 174 6.71 -25.85 -0.82
CA SER A 174 7.14 -24.89 0.20
C SER A 174 6.48 -23.51 0.12
N ASN A 175 5.76 -23.21 -0.97
CA ASN A 175 5.16 -21.90 -1.26
C ASN A 175 3.62 -21.96 -1.38
N TRP A 176 2.99 -22.82 -0.59
CA TRP A 176 1.56 -23.03 -0.72
C TRP A 176 0.75 -21.74 -0.44
N ASP A 177 1.26 -20.86 0.40
CA ASP A 177 0.71 -19.53 0.66
C ASP A 177 0.54 -18.70 -0.62
N VAL A 178 1.42 -18.87 -1.60
CA VAL A 178 1.38 -18.13 -2.86
C VAL A 178 0.13 -18.49 -3.65
N SER A 179 -0.11 -19.77 -3.94
CA SER A 179 -1.26 -20.18 -4.76
C SER A 179 -2.59 -19.85 -4.08
N TYR A 180 -2.68 -20.02 -2.75
CA TYR A 180 -3.86 -19.67 -1.97
C TYR A 180 -4.16 -18.16 -1.97
N ALA A 181 -3.13 -17.31 -1.89
CA ALA A 181 -3.31 -15.87 -2.01
C ALA A 181 -3.64 -15.44 -3.46
N GLU A 182 -3.10 -16.13 -4.47
CA GLU A 182 -3.45 -15.92 -5.88
C GLU A 182 -4.94 -16.19 -6.13
N ASP A 183 -5.50 -17.26 -5.56
CA ASP A 183 -6.94 -17.54 -5.64
C ASP A 183 -7.76 -16.35 -5.12
N MET A 184 -7.38 -15.80 -3.97
CA MET A 184 -8.09 -14.64 -3.41
C MET A 184 -7.93 -13.37 -4.25
N PHE A 185 -6.71 -13.06 -4.71
CA PHE A 185 -6.48 -11.80 -5.43
C PHE A 185 -6.94 -11.82 -6.89
N TYR A 186 -6.99 -12.99 -7.53
CA TYR A 186 -7.36 -13.12 -8.95
C TYR A 186 -8.76 -13.71 -9.17
N ARG A 187 -9.19 -14.67 -8.35
CA ARG A 187 -10.52 -15.31 -8.48
C ARG A 187 -11.54 -14.72 -7.51
N GLY A 188 -11.07 -14.10 -6.43
CA GLY A 188 -11.93 -13.39 -5.48
C GLY A 188 -12.60 -14.28 -4.43
N HIS A 189 -12.24 -15.56 -4.37
CA HIS A 189 -12.74 -16.50 -3.37
C HIS A 189 -11.72 -17.61 -3.08
N GLY A 190 -11.92 -18.32 -1.97
CA GLY A 190 -11.12 -19.48 -1.59
C GLY A 190 -11.53 -20.05 -0.23
N ASP A 191 -10.74 -20.99 0.26
CA ASP A 191 -10.94 -21.64 1.56
C ASP A 191 -10.18 -20.92 2.70
N CYS A 192 -10.20 -21.51 3.90
CA CYS A 192 -9.54 -20.92 5.07
C CYS A 192 -8.04 -20.60 4.88
N PHE A 193 -7.31 -21.40 4.11
CA PHE A 193 -5.89 -21.16 3.82
C PHE A 193 -5.72 -20.01 2.84
N ALA A 194 -6.64 -19.86 1.88
CA ALA A 194 -6.74 -18.72 0.99
C ALA A 194 -6.95 -17.41 1.76
N PHE A 195 -7.93 -17.39 2.68
CA PHE A 195 -8.21 -16.26 3.58
C PHE A 195 -7.00 -15.87 4.43
N ALA A 196 -6.34 -16.85 5.04
CA ALA A 196 -5.13 -16.65 5.82
C ALA A 196 -3.99 -16.04 4.99
N SER A 197 -3.72 -16.64 3.82
CA SER A 197 -2.64 -16.24 2.93
C SER A 197 -2.85 -14.83 2.41
N ALA A 198 -4.04 -14.52 1.88
CA ALA A 198 -4.36 -13.20 1.36
C ALA A 198 -4.19 -12.11 2.42
N PHE A 199 -4.68 -12.33 3.65
CA PHE A 199 -4.50 -11.35 4.71
C PHE A 199 -3.03 -11.18 5.11
N ALA A 200 -2.26 -12.27 5.22
CA ALA A 200 -0.84 -12.19 5.56
C ALA A 200 -0.04 -11.37 4.52
N TYR A 201 -0.29 -11.56 3.23
CA TYR A 201 0.32 -10.76 2.17
C TYR A 201 -0.10 -9.28 2.24
N LEU A 202 -1.36 -8.98 2.55
CA LEU A 202 -1.81 -7.60 2.75
C LEU A 202 -1.18 -6.96 3.99
N ALA A 203 -1.05 -7.70 5.09
CA ALA A 203 -0.38 -7.24 6.29
C ALA A 203 1.12 -6.96 6.04
N ASN A 204 1.77 -7.82 5.24
CA ASN A 204 3.14 -7.60 4.79
C ASN A 204 3.28 -6.34 3.92
N ALA A 205 2.32 -6.08 3.03
CA ALA A 205 2.27 -4.84 2.25
C ALA A 205 2.13 -3.57 3.14
N VAL A 206 1.44 -3.68 4.28
CA VAL A 206 1.39 -2.60 5.30
C VAL A 206 2.74 -2.45 6.03
N GLY A 207 3.57 -3.49 6.01
CA GLY A 207 4.90 -3.54 6.62
C GLY A 207 4.94 -4.27 7.96
N PHE A 208 4.02 -5.20 8.20
CA PHE A 208 4.12 -6.16 9.30
C PHE A 208 4.81 -7.44 8.82
N GLU A 209 5.63 -8.04 9.67
CA GLU A 209 5.91 -9.47 9.49
C GLU A 209 4.61 -10.22 9.77
N ALA A 210 4.22 -11.10 8.86
CA ALA A 210 3.00 -11.87 8.95
C ALA A 210 3.31 -13.34 8.76
N LYS A 211 2.53 -14.20 9.42
CA LYS A 211 2.62 -15.64 9.20
C LYS A 211 1.31 -16.18 8.68
N VAL A 212 1.39 -17.14 7.77
CA VAL A 212 0.26 -18.00 7.39
C VAL A 212 0.43 -19.31 8.15
N ILE A 213 -0.63 -19.74 8.82
CA ILE A 213 -0.64 -20.93 9.65
C ILE A 213 -1.71 -21.88 9.14
N SER A 214 -1.36 -23.17 9.11
CA SER A 214 -2.30 -24.26 8.86
C SER A 214 -2.16 -25.31 9.96
N SER A 215 -3.28 -25.77 10.51
CA SER A 215 -3.33 -26.91 11.43
C SER A 215 -3.42 -28.26 10.70
N GLY A 216 -3.46 -28.28 9.37
CA GLY A 216 -3.87 -29.43 8.57
C GLY A 216 -5.37 -29.42 8.26
N GLY A 217 -6.22 -28.95 9.19
CA GLY A 217 -7.67 -28.82 8.97
C GLY A 217 -8.17 -27.38 8.81
N HIS A 218 -7.50 -26.39 9.41
CA HIS A 218 -7.93 -24.99 9.43
C HIS A 218 -6.76 -24.03 9.27
N GLY A 219 -7.00 -22.88 8.64
CA GLY A 219 -6.00 -21.88 8.29
C GLY A 219 -6.30 -20.50 8.87
N TRP A 220 -5.27 -19.83 9.39
CA TRP A 220 -5.36 -18.44 9.87
C TRP A 220 -4.04 -17.71 9.69
N ALA A 221 -4.06 -16.39 9.86
CA ALA A 221 -2.85 -15.59 9.85
C ALA A 221 -2.44 -15.17 11.26
N GLU A 222 -1.16 -14.87 11.45
CA GLU A 222 -0.65 -14.32 12.70
C GLU A 222 0.11 -13.02 12.46
N ILE A 223 -0.18 -12.02 13.30
CA ILE A 223 0.53 -10.74 13.34
C ILE A 223 1.02 -10.54 14.77
N LYS A 224 2.34 -10.44 14.97
CA LYS A 224 2.94 -10.21 16.29
C LYS A 224 2.47 -11.16 17.40
N GLY A 225 2.24 -12.44 17.07
CA GLY A 225 1.80 -13.45 18.03
C GLY A 225 0.31 -13.42 18.35
N GLU A 226 -0.50 -12.66 17.62
CA GLU A 226 -1.96 -12.65 17.74
C GLU A 226 -2.62 -13.29 16.50
N VAL A 227 -3.76 -13.94 16.72
CA VAL A 227 -4.55 -14.63 15.69
C VAL A 227 -5.38 -13.63 14.89
N CYS A 228 -5.31 -13.73 13.57
CA CYS A 228 -6.18 -13.05 12.62
C CYS A 228 -6.85 -14.09 11.73
N ASP A 229 -8.16 -14.27 11.87
CA ASP A 229 -8.92 -15.31 11.17
C ASP A 229 -10.06 -14.69 10.33
N PRO A 230 -9.74 -14.20 9.12
CA PRO A 230 -10.74 -13.56 8.28
C PRO A 230 -11.79 -14.55 7.74
N ASN A 231 -11.50 -15.86 7.71
CA ASN A 231 -12.47 -16.87 7.29
C ASN A 231 -13.56 -17.07 8.36
N TRP A 232 -13.17 -17.24 9.63
CA TRP A 232 -14.15 -17.34 10.72
C TRP A 232 -14.90 -16.04 10.98
N ALA A 233 -14.22 -14.89 10.86
CA ALA A 233 -14.89 -13.59 10.86
C ALA A 233 -16.00 -13.52 9.81
N LYS A 234 -15.75 -14.01 8.59
CA LYS A 234 -16.74 -14.08 7.53
C LYS A 234 -17.88 -15.03 7.87
N GLY A 235 -17.56 -16.27 8.25
CA GLY A 235 -18.57 -17.31 8.49
C GLY A 235 -19.50 -17.00 9.67
N THR A 236 -18.98 -16.35 10.70
CA THR A 236 -19.75 -16.03 11.92
C THR A 236 -20.37 -14.63 11.92
N GLY A 237 -19.91 -13.73 11.05
CA GLY A 237 -20.27 -12.31 11.09
C GLY A 237 -19.64 -11.50 12.23
N HIS A 238 -18.93 -12.14 13.17
CA HIS A 238 -18.28 -11.46 14.30
C HIS A 238 -16.86 -10.99 13.94
N ILE A 239 -16.75 -10.01 13.05
CA ILE A 239 -15.48 -9.61 12.42
C ILE A 239 -14.36 -9.28 13.43
N GLU A 240 -14.66 -8.46 14.42
CA GLU A 240 -13.69 -7.96 15.42
C GLU A 240 -13.19 -9.07 16.34
N ARG A 241 -14.03 -10.07 16.59
CA ARG A 241 -13.74 -11.19 17.50
C ARG A 241 -12.56 -12.04 17.04
N TYR A 242 -12.25 -12.00 15.74
CA TYR A 242 -11.20 -12.79 15.09
C TYR A 242 -10.04 -11.94 14.57
N TYR A 243 -9.99 -10.65 14.90
CA TYR A 243 -8.90 -9.75 14.50
C TYR A 243 -7.93 -9.51 15.64
N ARG A 244 -6.65 -9.87 15.45
CA ARG A 244 -5.57 -9.73 16.45
C ARG A 244 -5.98 -10.26 17.82
N MET A 245 -6.61 -11.42 17.82
CA MET A 245 -7.10 -12.10 19.00
C MET A 245 -5.94 -12.78 19.76
N SER A 246 -5.94 -12.71 21.10
CA SER A 246 -4.99 -13.48 21.92
C SER A 246 -5.20 -14.99 21.73
N TYR A 247 -4.10 -15.74 21.70
CA TYR A 247 -4.15 -17.22 21.75
C TYR A 247 -4.75 -17.76 23.06
N ASP A 248 -4.91 -16.96 24.11
CA ASP A 248 -5.60 -17.38 25.34
C ASP A 248 -7.09 -17.63 25.11
N LEU A 249 -7.66 -17.04 24.05
CA LEU A 249 -9.06 -17.26 23.66
C LEU A 249 -9.23 -18.46 22.69
N SER A 250 -8.16 -19.19 22.41
CA SER A 250 -8.18 -20.40 21.58
C SER A 250 -9.08 -21.48 22.20
N GLY A 251 -10.09 -21.95 21.46
CA GLY A 251 -11.05 -22.94 21.95
C GLY A 251 -12.11 -22.39 22.92
N VAL A 252 -12.13 -21.08 23.17
CA VAL A 252 -13.02 -20.44 24.15
C VAL A 252 -14.23 -19.80 23.46
N ASP A 253 -15.41 -19.97 24.05
CA ASP A 253 -16.72 -19.47 23.57
C ASP A 253 -17.10 -19.95 22.15
N GLY A 254 -16.67 -21.15 21.75
CA GLY A 254 -16.93 -21.68 20.40
C GLY A 254 -15.98 -21.17 19.32
N ARG A 255 -14.85 -20.55 19.71
CA ARG A 255 -13.76 -20.24 18.78
C ARG A 255 -12.99 -21.52 18.40
N PRO A 256 -12.36 -21.56 17.22
CA PRO A 256 -11.45 -22.64 16.86
C PRO A 256 -10.30 -22.81 17.85
N TYR A 257 -9.73 -24.02 17.90
CA TYR A 257 -8.53 -24.29 18.66
C TYR A 257 -7.29 -23.94 17.82
N TYR A 258 -6.71 -22.77 18.09
CA TYR A 258 -5.53 -22.22 17.42
C TYR A 258 -4.21 -22.60 18.12
N ARG A 259 -4.22 -22.64 19.46
CA ARG A 259 -3.03 -22.91 20.27
C ARG A 259 -2.55 -24.34 20.03
N GLY A 260 -1.25 -24.54 19.82
CA GLY A 260 -0.66 -25.87 19.58
C GLY A 260 -0.93 -26.48 18.20
N ASN A 261 -1.88 -25.96 17.43
CA ASN A 261 -2.32 -26.51 16.14
C ASN A 261 -1.58 -25.90 14.93
N ARG A 262 -0.25 -25.83 14.98
CA ARG A 262 0.55 -25.09 13.97
C ARG A 262 1.39 -26.03 13.09
N ALA A 263 0.73 -26.98 12.43
CA ALA A 263 1.41 -28.00 11.62
C ALA A 263 2.28 -27.42 10.51
N TYR A 264 1.80 -26.37 9.83
CA TYR A 264 2.54 -25.68 8.78
C TYR A 264 2.54 -24.17 9.02
N VAL A 265 3.72 -23.55 8.91
CA VAL A 265 3.89 -22.12 9.14
C VAL A 265 4.77 -21.52 8.04
N ILE A 266 4.26 -20.50 7.35
CA ILE A 266 5.03 -19.69 6.40
C ILE A 266 5.14 -18.27 6.93
N THR A 267 6.35 -17.72 6.94
CA THR A 267 6.59 -16.31 7.28
C THR A 267 6.74 -15.48 6.01
N ILE A 268 6.04 -14.34 5.95
CA ILE A 268 6.04 -13.40 4.84
C ILE A 268 6.73 -12.11 5.24
#